data_AF-A0AAX0YWD7-F1
#
_entry.id   AF-A0AAX0YWD7-F1
#
_cell.length_a   1.000
_cell.length_b   1.000
_cell.length_c   1.000
_cell.angle_alpha   90.00
_cell.angle_beta   90.00
_cell.angle_gamma   90.00
#
_symmetry.space_group_name_H-M   'P 1'
#
loop_
_entity.id
_entity.type
_entity.pdbx_description
1 polymer ?
#
loop_
_entity_poly.entity_id
_entity_poly.type
_entity_poly.pdbx_seq_one_letter_code
_entity_poly.pdbx_strand_id
1 'polypeptide(L)'
;MKTKITFAAVLLSTLVSNSAFANTGTINFVGSVFDTTCDFIGEQNGAQNNTIDLGTSAIDVVNAGTTPVVDFLLVGKKANGDACEVEAGKSVDVSWIPATGLWDAMGLQNTGTATNTAVKLMDKNNKAFSAFYETVQYAAADAAGGKLPFKAQLVKTGADATAGTVISAAKFAVAYK
;
A
#
# COMPACT_ATOMS: atom_id res chain seq x y z
N MET A 1 -40.16 44.20 58.96
CA MET A 1 -38.77 44.62 58.71
C MET A 1 -37.81 43.52 59.10
N LYS A 2 -37.27 42.75 58.15
CA LYS A 2 -36.03 41.97 58.30
C LYS A 2 -35.34 41.86 56.93
N THR A 3 -34.34 42.73 56.78
CA THR A 3 -33.02 42.58 56.14
C THR A 3 -32.87 41.89 54.77
N LYS A 4 -32.35 42.69 53.84
CA LYS A 4 -31.81 42.34 52.52
C LYS A 4 -30.64 41.37 52.63
N ILE A 5 -30.57 40.37 51.75
CA ILE A 5 -29.30 39.71 51.38
C ILE A 5 -29.24 39.66 49.86
N THR A 6 -28.37 40.48 49.30
CA THR A 6 -27.89 40.46 47.92
C THR A 6 -26.81 39.37 47.82
N PHE A 7 -26.91 38.42 46.89
CA PHE A 7 -25.76 37.59 46.50
C PHE A 7 -25.79 37.20 45.01
N ALA A 8 -24.82 37.77 44.30
CA ALA A 8 -24.02 37.24 43.19
C ALA A 8 -24.71 36.67 41.93
N ALA A 9 -24.46 37.37 40.82
CA ALA A 9 -24.56 36.85 39.46
C ALA A 9 -23.60 35.68 39.24
N VAL A 10 -24.11 34.60 38.64
CA VAL A 10 -23.28 33.59 37.95
C VAL A 10 -23.88 33.41 36.56
N LEU A 11 -23.35 34.16 35.60
CA LEU A 11 -23.52 33.89 34.17
C LEU A 11 -22.74 32.61 33.88
N LEU A 12 -23.42 31.46 33.75
CA LEU A 12 -22.84 30.27 33.15
C LEU A 12 -22.68 30.52 31.64
N SER A 13 -21.58 31.15 31.26
CA SER A 13 -21.09 31.12 29.88
C SER A 13 -20.58 29.70 29.60
N THR A 14 -21.47 28.84 29.14
CA THR A 14 -21.10 27.54 28.57
C THR A 14 -20.20 27.79 27.37
N LEU A 15 -18.91 27.55 27.55
CA LEU A 15 -17.93 27.46 26.47
C LEU A 15 -18.36 26.29 25.58
N VAL A 16 -19.09 26.59 24.50
CA VAL A 16 -19.25 25.66 23.39
C VAL A 16 -17.88 25.49 22.77
N SER A 17 -17.15 24.47 23.22
CA SER A 17 -15.93 24.02 22.60
C SER A 17 -16.32 23.48 21.22
N ASN A 18 -16.28 24.34 20.20
CA ASN A 18 -16.29 23.90 18.81
C ASN A 18 -15.02 23.07 18.61
N SER A 19 -15.12 21.77 18.86
CA SER A 19 -14.16 20.80 18.37
C SER A 19 -14.25 20.86 16.84
N ALA A 20 -13.38 21.66 16.24
CA ALA A 20 -13.12 21.58 14.82
C ALA A 20 -12.54 20.17 14.57
N PHE A 21 -13.39 19.22 14.20
CA PHE A 21 -12.92 17.97 13.63
C PHE A 21 -12.22 18.32 12.33
N ALA A 22 -10.90 18.09 12.27
CA ALA A 22 -10.16 18.20 11.03
C ALA A 22 -10.76 17.20 10.03
N ASN A 23 -11.43 17.72 8.98
CA ASN A 23 -11.78 16.90 7.83
C ASN A 23 -10.47 16.60 7.09
N THR A 24 -9.92 15.43 7.36
CA THR A 24 -8.81 14.86 6.60
C THR A 24 -9.38 13.76 5.72
N GLY A 25 -8.93 13.70 4.47
CA GLY A 25 -9.42 12.74 3.51
C GLY A 25 -8.40 12.56 2.39
N THR A 26 -8.46 11.41 1.74
CA THR A 26 -7.59 11.06 0.62
C THR A 26 -8.49 10.79 -0.59
N ILE A 27 -8.29 11.54 -1.67
CA ILE A 27 -8.93 11.25 -2.96
C ILE A 27 -7.85 10.70 -3.89
N ASN A 28 -8.00 9.45 -4.30
CA ASN A 28 -7.04 8.77 -5.17
C ASN A 28 -7.67 8.56 -6.55
N PHE A 29 -7.05 9.11 -7.59
CA PHE A 29 -7.39 8.85 -8.98
C PHE A 29 -6.27 8.02 -9.60
N VAL A 30 -6.61 6.84 -10.13
CA VAL A 30 -5.65 5.96 -10.80
C VAL A 30 -6.11 5.73 -12.22
N GLY A 31 -5.22 6.00 -13.15
CA GLY A 31 -5.43 5.81 -14.57
C GLY A 31 -4.09 5.71 -15.28
N SER A 32 -4.11 5.19 -16.50
CA SER A 32 -2.96 5.11 -17.37
C SER A 32 -3.40 5.38 -18.80
N VAL A 33 -2.52 5.98 -19.60
CA VAL A 33 -2.74 6.29 -21.01
C VAL A 33 -1.59 5.65 -21.77
N PHE A 34 -1.91 4.89 -22.82
CA PHE A 34 -0.93 4.15 -23.60
C PHE A 34 -1.24 4.21 -25.09
N ASP A 35 -0.19 4.24 -25.91
CA ASP A 35 -0.29 4.01 -27.35
C ASP A 35 -0.55 2.52 -27.68
N THR A 36 -0.21 1.61 -26.77
CA THR A 36 -0.48 0.16 -26.86
C THR A 36 -1.08 -0.33 -25.54
N THR A 37 -2.26 -0.96 -25.60
CA THR A 37 -2.94 -1.51 -24.43
C THR A 37 -2.31 -2.84 -24.00
N CYS A 38 -1.88 -2.89 -22.74
CA CYS A 38 -1.34 -4.09 -22.09
C CYS A 38 -2.21 -4.48 -20.91
N ASP A 39 -2.62 -5.74 -20.86
CA ASP A 39 -3.28 -6.31 -19.70
C ASP A 39 -2.23 -6.84 -18.73
N PHE A 40 -2.29 -6.39 -17.49
CA PHE A 40 -1.32 -6.75 -16.46
C PHE A 40 -1.91 -7.71 -15.44
N ILE A 41 -1.13 -8.74 -15.11
CA ILE A 41 -1.46 -9.72 -14.08
C ILE A 41 -0.23 -10.01 -13.22
N GLY A 42 -0.46 -10.34 -11.94
CA GLY A 42 0.61 -10.84 -11.07
C GLY A 42 1.06 -12.24 -11.50
N GLU A 43 2.34 -12.54 -11.33
CA GLU A 43 2.90 -13.88 -11.53
C GLU A 43 3.80 -14.24 -10.35
N GLN A 44 3.54 -15.40 -9.73
CA GLN A 44 4.34 -15.96 -8.65
C GLN A 44 4.66 -17.42 -8.98
N ASN A 45 5.95 -17.78 -8.98
CA ASN A 45 6.40 -19.13 -9.31
C ASN A 45 5.87 -19.66 -10.66
N GLY A 46 5.70 -18.76 -11.64
CA GLY A 46 5.17 -19.08 -12.98
C GLY A 46 3.65 -19.19 -13.07
N ALA A 47 2.92 -19.09 -11.96
CA ALA A 47 1.46 -19.06 -11.95
C ALA A 47 0.96 -17.59 -12.00
N GLN A 48 0.07 -17.29 -12.94
CA GLN A 48 -0.51 -15.96 -13.09
C GLN A 48 -1.78 -15.83 -12.24
N ASN A 49 -1.81 -14.85 -11.34
CA ASN A 49 -2.92 -14.60 -10.42
C ASN A 49 -2.92 -13.14 -9.94
N ASN A 50 -4.07 -12.65 -9.50
CA ASN A 50 -4.23 -11.36 -8.83
C ASN A 50 -3.97 -11.44 -7.31
N THR A 51 -3.41 -12.54 -6.83
CA THR A 51 -3.07 -12.75 -5.43
C THR A 51 -1.63 -13.24 -5.35
N ILE A 52 -0.83 -12.54 -4.55
CA ILE A 52 0.52 -12.95 -4.19
C ILE A 52 0.44 -13.57 -2.80
N ASP A 53 0.80 -14.85 -2.71
CA ASP A 53 0.79 -15.60 -1.46
C ASP A 53 2.07 -15.33 -0.67
N LEU A 54 1.93 -14.71 0.50
CA LEU A 54 3.02 -14.44 1.43
C LEU A 54 3.29 -15.61 2.38
N GLY A 55 2.47 -16.66 2.30
CA GLY A 55 2.49 -17.80 3.19
C GLY A 55 1.98 -17.48 4.60
N THR A 56 2.17 -18.45 5.50
CA THR A 56 1.89 -18.29 6.94
C THR A 56 3.22 -18.19 7.69
N SER A 57 3.32 -17.24 8.62
CA SER A 57 4.47 -17.08 9.51
C SER A 57 4.05 -17.13 10.96
N ALA A 58 4.86 -17.77 11.80
CA ALA A 58 4.67 -17.74 13.24
C ALA A 58 4.95 -16.33 13.82
N ILE A 59 4.31 -15.99 14.94
CA ILE A 59 4.39 -14.64 15.54
C ILE A 59 5.83 -14.25 15.86
N ASP A 60 6.62 -15.18 16.38
CA ASP A 60 8.04 -14.98 16.71
C ASP A 60 8.87 -14.63 15.46
N VAL A 61 8.61 -15.29 14.33
CA VAL A 61 9.25 -15.00 13.03
C VAL A 61 8.88 -13.59 12.55
N VAL A 62 7.60 -13.21 12.65
CA VAL A 62 7.12 -11.86 12.30
C VAL A 62 7.78 -10.81 13.21
N ASN A 63 7.82 -11.05 14.52
CA ASN A 63 8.39 -10.12 15.49
C ASN A 63 9.91 -9.98 15.38
N ALA A 64 10.59 -11.04 14.95
CA ALA A 64 12.01 -11.02 14.61
C ALA A 64 12.30 -10.34 13.26
N GLY A 65 11.28 -10.08 12.42
CA GLY A 65 11.46 -9.50 11.09
C GLY A 65 12.13 -10.45 10.09
N THR A 66 12.00 -11.77 10.31
CA THR A 66 12.68 -12.82 9.52
C THR A 66 11.72 -13.61 8.64
N THR A 67 10.51 -13.09 8.42
CA THR A 67 9.55 -13.65 7.47
C THR A 67 10.17 -13.75 6.07
N PRO A 68 9.83 -14.78 5.27
CA PRO A 68 10.33 -14.90 3.91
C PRO A 68 9.99 -13.66 3.07
N VAL A 69 10.95 -13.22 2.27
CA VAL A 69 10.69 -12.28 1.18
C VAL A 69 10.15 -13.08 0.01
N VAL A 70 9.01 -12.66 -0.53
CA VAL A 70 8.37 -13.27 -1.69
C VAL A 70 8.63 -12.40 -2.90
N ASP A 71 9.35 -12.95 -3.88
CA ASP A 71 9.50 -12.34 -5.20
C ASP A 71 8.26 -12.64 -6.06
N PHE A 72 7.80 -11.65 -6.81
CA PHE A 72 6.73 -11.80 -7.79
C PHE A 72 6.96 -10.86 -8.97
N LEU A 73 6.22 -11.08 -10.06
CA LEU A 73 6.30 -10.26 -11.26
C LEU A 73 4.94 -9.61 -11.53
N LEU A 74 4.95 -8.40 -12.07
CA LEU A 74 3.83 -7.83 -12.78
C LEU A 74 4.08 -8.03 -14.28
N VAL A 75 3.26 -8.85 -14.93
CA VAL A 75 3.47 -9.27 -16.33
C VAL A 75 2.44 -8.62 -17.22
N GLY A 76 2.90 -7.86 -18.21
CA GLY A 76 2.05 -7.24 -19.22
C GLY A 76 1.91 -8.12 -20.46
N LYS A 77 0.68 -8.34 -20.93
CA LYS A 77 0.39 -9.02 -22.20
C LYS A 77 -0.41 -8.12 -23.14
N LYS A 78 -0.08 -8.17 -24.42
CA LYS A 78 -0.89 -7.58 -25.49
C LYS A 78 -2.13 -8.44 -25.73
N ALA A 79 -3.13 -7.88 -26.43
CA ALA A 79 -4.37 -8.59 -26.77
C ALA A 79 -4.13 -9.88 -27.60
N ASN A 80 -3.02 -9.97 -28.33
CA ASN A 80 -2.64 -11.15 -29.11
C ASN A 80 -1.88 -12.23 -28.28
N GLY A 81 -1.65 -11.98 -26.99
CA GLY A 81 -0.94 -12.88 -26.08
C GLY A 81 0.56 -12.65 -25.97
N ASP A 82 1.14 -11.79 -26.80
CA ASP A 82 2.57 -11.46 -26.74
C ASP A 82 2.91 -10.65 -25.49
N ALA A 83 4.17 -10.72 -25.06
CA ALA A 83 4.67 -9.88 -24.00
C ALA A 83 4.58 -8.38 -24.37
N CYS A 84 4.16 -7.57 -23.41
CA CYS A 84 4.36 -6.12 -23.49
C CYS A 84 5.77 -5.79 -23.01
N GLU A 85 6.71 -5.82 -23.94
CA GLU A 85 8.10 -5.47 -23.67
C GLU A 85 8.30 -3.96 -23.61
N VAL A 86 9.25 -3.55 -22.78
CA VAL A 86 9.76 -2.17 -22.77
C VAL A 86 10.83 -2.07 -23.85
N GLU A 87 10.61 -1.21 -24.84
CA GLU A 87 11.54 -1.03 -25.96
C GLU A 87 12.91 -0.50 -25.50
N ALA A 88 13.96 -0.80 -26.27
CA ALA A 88 15.31 -0.32 -25.95
C ALA A 88 15.36 1.22 -25.91
N GLY A 89 15.94 1.77 -24.84
CA GLY A 89 15.99 3.23 -24.62
C GLY A 89 14.69 3.84 -24.10
N LYS A 90 13.65 3.03 -23.90
CA LYS A 90 12.38 3.41 -23.26
C LYS A 90 12.35 2.97 -21.80
N SER A 91 11.34 3.47 -21.09
CA SER A 91 11.10 3.09 -19.70
C SER A 91 9.62 2.92 -19.42
N VAL A 92 9.34 2.29 -18.29
CA VAL A 92 7.99 2.15 -17.77
C VAL A 92 7.98 2.55 -16.31
N ASP A 93 7.06 3.43 -15.96
CA ASP A 93 6.78 3.79 -14.57
C ASP A 93 5.68 2.85 -14.06
N VAL A 94 5.86 2.32 -12.85
CA VAL A 94 4.84 1.56 -12.13
C VAL A 94 4.56 2.26 -10.82
N SER A 95 3.31 2.67 -10.65
CA SER A 95 2.81 3.30 -9.43
C SER A 95 1.95 2.33 -8.64
N TRP A 96 2.07 2.34 -7.32
CA TRP A 96 1.24 1.58 -6.40
C TRP A 96 0.54 2.51 -5.42
N ILE A 97 -0.72 2.23 -5.13
CA ILE A 97 -1.45 2.86 -4.02
C ILE A 97 -2.22 1.81 -3.22
N PRO A 98 -2.48 2.03 -1.92
CA PRO A 98 -3.33 1.14 -1.14
C PRO A 98 -4.74 1.09 -1.73
N ALA A 99 -5.25 -0.12 -1.98
CA ALA A 99 -6.65 -0.35 -2.32
C ALA A 99 -7.51 -0.48 -1.06
N THR A 100 -6.89 -0.97 0.02
CA THR A 100 -7.47 -1.14 1.36
C THR A 100 -6.58 -0.43 2.37
N GLY A 101 -7.19 0.26 3.34
CA GLY A 101 -6.44 0.98 4.37
C GLY A 101 -5.60 2.13 3.79
N LEU A 102 -4.46 2.39 4.42
CA LEU A 102 -3.49 3.42 4.04
C LEU A 102 -2.07 2.83 3.95
N TRP A 103 -1.10 3.65 3.55
CA TRP A 103 0.31 3.35 3.82
C TRP A 103 0.55 3.46 5.33
N ASP A 104 0.89 2.35 5.95
CA ASP A 104 1.48 2.30 7.29
C ASP A 104 2.96 2.69 7.21
N ALA A 105 3.60 2.95 8.35
CA ALA A 105 5.03 3.20 8.47
C ALA A 105 5.89 2.09 7.85
N MET A 106 5.39 0.85 7.84
CA MET A 106 6.14 -0.33 7.38
C MET A 106 5.66 -0.92 6.06
N GLY A 107 4.57 -0.42 5.46
CA GLY A 107 4.05 -0.91 4.19
C GLY A 107 2.54 -0.72 4.04
N LEU A 108 1.90 -1.56 3.23
CA LEU A 108 0.44 -1.57 3.08
C LEU A 108 -0.22 -2.02 4.39
N GLN A 109 -1.17 -1.23 4.88
CA GLN A 109 -1.89 -1.53 6.11
C GLN A 109 -2.62 -2.88 6.02
N ASN A 110 -2.54 -3.65 7.11
CA ASN A 110 -3.35 -4.85 7.29
C ASN A 110 -4.79 -4.48 7.68
N THR A 111 -5.78 -5.05 7.00
CA THR A 111 -7.21 -4.96 7.33
C THR A 111 -7.81 -6.29 7.80
N GLY A 112 -6.97 -7.31 8.02
CA GLY A 112 -7.32 -8.59 8.63
C GLY A 112 -7.38 -8.51 10.16
N THR A 113 -7.36 -9.68 10.82
CA THR A 113 -7.52 -9.76 12.29
C THR A 113 -6.21 -9.67 13.07
N ALA A 114 -5.06 -9.91 12.43
CA ALA A 114 -3.76 -9.71 13.09
C ALA A 114 -3.52 -8.23 13.35
N THR A 115 -3.05 -7.88 14.54
CA THR A 115 -2.68 -6.49 14.86
C THR A 115 -1.17 -6.29 14.70
N ASN A 116 -0.77 -5.02 14.55
CA ASN A 116 0.63 -4.59 14.40
C ASN A 116 1.39 -5.27 13.25
N THR A 117 0.68 -5.55 12.14
CA THR A 117 1.23 -6.19 10.94
C THR A 117 0.94 -5.36 9.69
N ALA A 118 1.81 -5.45 8.70
CA ALA A 118 1.66 -4.82 7.39
C ALA A 118 2.30 -5.68 6.30
N VAL A 119 1.96 -5.38 5.04
CA VAL A 119 2.63 -5.97 3.87
C VAL A 119 3.63 -4.96 3.30
N LYS A 120 4.92 -5.25 3.45
CA LYS A 120 5.99 -4.46 2.87
C LYS A 120 6.13 -4.79 1.39
N LEU A 121 5.53 -3.98 0.53
CA LEU A 121 5.72 -4.03 -0.92
C LEU A 121 7.00 -3.28 -1.30
N MET A 122 7.82 -3.87 -2.17
CA MET A 122 9.13 -3.35 -2.56
C MET A 122 9.37 -3.47 -4.06
N ASP A 123 10.19 -2.56 -4.59
CA ASP A 123 10.68 -2.63 -5.96
C ASP A 123 11.84 -3.65 -6.12
N LYS A 124 12.34 -3.78 -7.36
CA LYS A 124 13.51 -4.60 -7.71
C LYS A 124 14.76 -4.33 -6.87
N ASN A 125 14.90 -3.13 -6.29
CA ASN A 125 16.06 -2.70 -5.50
C ASN A 125 15.82 -2.86 -3.98
N ASN A 126 14.74 -3.54 -3.58
CA ASN A 126 14.29 -3.68 -2.19
C ASN A 126 13.85 -2.36 -1.53
N LYS A 127 13.56 -1.32 -2.32
CA LYS A 127 13.03 -0.06 -1.81
C LYS A 127 11.53 -0.21 -1.55
N ALA A 128 11.12 0.03 -0.31
CA ALA A 128 9.73 -0.10 0.10
C ALA A 128 8.86 1.05 -0.43
N PHE A 129 7.68 0.70 -0.96
CA PHE A 129 6.66 1.69 -1.30
C PHE A 129 6.03 2.30 -0.04
N SER A 130 5.68 3.57 -0.14
CA SER A 130 5.08 4.36 0.95
C SER A 130 4.40 5.60 0.37
N ALA A 131 3.75 6.40 1.22
CA ALA A 131 3.16 7.68 0.82
C ALA A 131 4.17 8.69 0.22
N PHE A 132 5.48 8.47 0.40
CA PHE A 132 6.56 9.32 -0.15
C PHE A 132 7.30 8.67 -1.32
N TYR A 133 6.97 7.43 -1.66
CA TYR A 133 7.58 6.67 -2.73
C TYR A 133 6.55 5.69 -3.29
N GLU A 134 5.76 6.16 -4.25
CA GLU A 134 4.66 5.39 -4.84
C GLU A 134 5.00 4.87 -6.24
N THR A 135 6.00 5.45 -6.89
CA THR A 135 6.36 5.15 -8.28
C THR A 135 7.81 4.70 -8.39
N VAL A 136 8.02 3.59 -9.09
CA VAL A 136 9.33 3.11 -9.53
C VAL A 136 9.40 3.13 -11.06
N GLN A 137 10.59 3.32 -11.61
CA GLN A 137 10.85 3.19 -13.04
C GLN A 137 11.64 1.91 -13.34
N TYR A 138 11.24 1.24 -14.41
CA TYR A 138 11.96 0.13 -15.02
C TYR A 138 12.45 0.53 -16.41
N ALA A 139 13.72 0.28 -16.70
CA ALA A 139 14.24 0.32 -18.07
C ALA A 139 14.02 -1.04 -18.75
N ALA A 140 14.22 -1.10 -20.07
CA ALA A 140 14.14 -2.35 -20.84
C ALA A 140 14.93 -3.51 -20.24
N ALA A 141 16.15 -3.24 -19.75
CA ALA A 141 17.00 -4.26 -19.14
C ALA A 141 16.45 -4.86 -17.83
N ASP A 142 15.54 -4.14 -17.16
CA ASP A 142 14.94 -4.57 -15.90
C ASP A 142 13.59 -5.28 -16.10
N ALA A 143 13.06 -5.23 -17.33
CA ALA A 143 11.69 -5.63 -17.68
C ALA A 143 11.67 -6.69 -18.79
N ALA A 144 12.69 -7.56 -18.83
CA ALA A 144 12.88 -8.55 -19.88
C ALA A 144 11.61 -9.41 -20.08
N GLY A 145 11.15 -9.53 -21.33
CA GLY A 145 9.92 -10.25 -21.66
C GLY A 145 8.64 -9.64 -21.07
N GLY A 146 8.63 -8.33 -20.78
CA GLY A 146 7.49 -7.62 -20.20
C GLY A 146 7.23 -7.97 -18.73
N LYS A 147 8.24 -8.48 -18.03
CA LYS A 147 8.15 -8.93 -16.63
C LYS A 147 8.76 -7.88 -15.72
N LEU A 148 7.94 -7.24 -14.90
CA LEU A 148 8.36 -6.18 -13.97
C LEU A 148 8.52 -6.77 -12.56
N PRO A 149 9.75 -6.93 -12.04
CA PRO A 149 9.99 -7.65 -10.79
C PRO A 149 9.72 -6.82 -9.53
N PHE A 150 8.98 -7.39 -8.58
CA PHE A 150 8.66 -6.80 -7.29
C PHE A 150 8.88 -7.81 -6.17
N LYS A 151 8.86 -7.32 -4.93
CA LYS A 151 8.96 -8.15 -3.74
C LYS A 151 7.93 -7.76 -2.71
N ALA A 152 7.47 -8.72 -1.91
CA ALA A 152 6.59 -8.49 -0.80
C ALA A 152 7.07 -9.26 0.44
N GLN A 153 6.82 -8.71 1.62
CA GLN A 153 7.19 -9.35 2.88
C GLN A 153 6.15 -8.99 3.96
N LEU A 154 5.75 -9.97 4.76
CA LEU A 154 4.96 -9.72 5.97
C LEU A 154 5.85 -9.09 7.05
N VAL A 155 5.49 -7.93 7.60
CA VAL A 155 6.30 -7.22 8.60
C VAL A 155 5.47 -6.75 9.79
N LYS A 156 6.12 -6.47 10.93
CA LYS A 156 5.49 -5.78 12.06
C LYS A 156 5.53 -4.26 11.88
N THR A 157 4.55 -3.53 12.42
CA THR A 157 4.41 -2.07 12.27
C THR A 157 5.00 -1.26 13.44
N GLY A 158 5.70 -1.91 14.37
CA GLY A 158 6.49 -1.27 15.43
C GLY A 158 6.33 -1.95 16.77
N ALA A 159 5.08 -2.18 17.20
CA ALA A 159 4.77 -3.04 18.33
C ALA A 159 4.77 -4.53 17.92
N ASP A 160 4.79 -5.43 18.90
CA ASP A 160 4.73 -6.86 18.62
C ASP A 160 3.39 -7.24 17.97
N ALA A 161 3.49 -8.03 16.91
CA ALA A 161 2.37 -8.58 16.17
C ALA A 161 1.54 -9.54 17.02
N THR A 162 0.24 -9.58 16.78
CA THR A 162 -0.67 -10.60 17.34
C THR A 162 -1.13 -11.57 16.25
N ALA A 163 -1.52 -12.78 16.65
CA ALA A 163 -2.05 -13.77 15.71
C ALA A 163 -3.35 -13.30 15.05
N GLY A 164 -3.50 -13.65 13.78
CA GLY A 164 -4.70 -13.40 13.00
C GLY A 164 -4.40 -13.46 11.52
N THR A 165 -5.35 -12.99 10.71
CA THR A 165 -5.19 -12.88 9.27
C THR A 165 -4.49 -11.59 8.89
N VAL A 166 -3.69 -11.65 7.82
CA VAL A 166 -3.20 -10.46 7.12
C VAL A 166 -3.89 -10.39 5.77
N ILE A 167 -4.63 -9.30 5.56
CA ILE A 167 -5.36 -9.01 4.33
C ILE A 167 -4.97 -7.60 3.94
N SER A 168 -4.44 -7.44 2.73
CA SER A 168 -4.11 -6.14 2.16
C SER A 168 -4.21 -6.21 0.65
N ALA A 169 -4.57 -5.08 0.04
CA ALA A 169 -4.66 -4.94 -1.40
C ALA A 169 -4.08 -3.59 -1.83
N ALA A 170 -3.47 -3.58 -3.01
CA ALA A 170 -2.96 -2.37 -3.67
C ALA A 170 -3.53 -2.29 -5.09
N LYS A 171 -3.76 -1.07 -5.57
CA LYS A 171 -3.99 -0.77 -6.98
C LYS A 171 -2.67 -0.37 -7.59
N PHE A 172 -2.49 -0.67 -8.86
CA PHE A 172 -1.33 -0.21 -9.62
C PHE A 172 -1.74 0.54 -10.88
N ALA A 173 -0.85 1.39 -11.36
CA ALA A 173 -0.86 1.95 -12.70
C ALA A 173 0.49 1.68 -13.34
N VAL A 174 0.48 1.39 -14.64
CA VAL A 174 1.68 1.25 -15.45
C VAL A 174 1.67 2.38 -16.47
N ALA A 175 2.82 2.94 -16.84
CA ALA A 175 2.92 4.00 -17.84
C ALA A 175 4.21 3.84 -18.65
N TYR A 176 4.10 3.47 -19.93
CA TYR A 176 5.24 3.40 -20.85
C TYR A 176 5.63 4.80 -21.35
N LYS A 177 6.93 5.05 -21.53
CA LYS A 177 7.50 6.32 -21.98
C LYS A 177 8.52 6.09 -23.10
#